data_AF-A0A961A5W4-F1
#
_entry.id   AF-A0A961A5W4-F1
#
_cell.length_a   1.000
_cell.length_b   1.000
_cell.length_c   1.000
_cell.angle_alpha   90.00
_cell.angle_beta   90.00
_cell.angle_gamma   90.00
#
_symmetry.space_group_name_H-M   'P 1'
#
loop_
_entity.id
_entity.type
_entity.pdbx_description
1 polymer ?
#
loop_
_entity_poly.entity_id
_entity_poly.type
_entity_poly.pdbx_seq_one_letter_code
_entity_poly.pdbx_strand_id
1 'polypeptide(L)'
;MSKLCTSALLGLLLFLLASCGGGSGIYSLPTGEDFSLRLVRGADPNAVLASSEKKGYIEMSQGESLNVTAIYRFRSAIGDKEKDEYVTDTSAYVWLEPVNDKVMIENGVITALKPGLDTLLVNYVDNNADVTVSCRLEITVN
;
A
#
# COMPACT_ATOMS: atom_id res chain seq x y z
N MET A 1 -48.56 9.65 32.95
CA MET A 1 -48.59 10.04 31.53
C MET A 1 -47.47 11.05 31.30
N SER A 2 -46.58 10.68 30.39
CA SER A 2 -45.29 11.28 30.08
C SER A 2 -45.39 12.65 29.41
N LYS A 3 -44.42 13.54 29.71
CA LYS A 3 -43.93 14.57 28.78
C LYS A 3 -42.51 15.03 29.14
N LEU A 4 -41.59 14.52 28.32
CA LEU A 4 -40.35 15.06 27.78
C LEU A 4 -39.80 16.42 28.27
N CYS A 5 -38.48 16.35 28.51
CA CYS A 5 -37.42 17.14 27.89
C CYS A 5 -36.78 18.36 28.61
N THR A 6 -35.50 18.10 28.91
CA THR A 6 -34.30 18.92 28.62
C THR A 6 -34.06 20.20 29.40
N SER A 7 -33.14 20.10 30.34
CA SER A 7 -32.25 21.17 30.79
C SER A 7 -30.92 20.49 31.13
N ALA A 8 -29.89 20.65 30.31
CA ALA A 8 -28.77 21.56 30.58
C ALA A 8 -28.06 21.22 31.90
N LEU A 9 -26.78 20.82 31.83
CA LEU A 9 -25.73 21.32 32.73
C LEU A 9 -24.37 20.66 32.43
N LEU A 10 -23.31 21.50 32.46
CA LEU A 10 -21.94 21.25 32.94
C LEU A 10 -21.15 20.08 32.30
N GLY A 11 -19.98 20.25 31.70
CA GLY A 11 -18.88 21.13 32.10
C GLY A 11 -18.15 20.58 33.34
N LEU A 12 -17.25 19.59 33.19
CA LEU A 12 -16.13 19.29 34.11
C LEU A 12 -15.27 18.15 33.47
N LEU A 13 -14.07 18.45 32.98
CA LEU A 13 -12.77 18.36 33.65
C LEU A 13 -12.24 16.91 33.82
N LEU A 14 -10.99 16.76 33.40
CA LEU A 14 -10.06 15.61 33.44
C LEU A 14 -10.24 14.65 34.63
N PHE A 15 -9.92 13.36 34.41
CA PHE A 15 -8.92 12.51 35.12
C PHE A 15 -9.04 11.09 34.51
N LEU A 16 -8.09 10.65 33.69
CA LEU A 16 -6.91 9.81 34.00
C LEU A 16 -7.15 8.28 34.02
N LEU A 17 -6.36 7.63 33.16
CA LEU A 17 -5.76 6.30 33.21
C LEU A 17 -6.62 5.02 33.22
N ALA A 18 -6.32 4.24 32.16
CA ALA A 18 -6.09 2.79 32.15
C ALA A 18 -7.28 1.86 32.41
N SER A 19 -7.72 1.19 31.34
CA SER A 19 -7.62 -0.27 31.34
C SER A 19 -7.56 -0.81 29.92
N CYS A 20 -6.56 -1.66 29.70
CA CYS A 20 -6.52 -2.76 28.75
C CYS A 20 -7.91 -3.11 28.16
N GLY A 21 -8.06 -2.81 26.89
CA GLY A 21 -9.13 -3.33 26.06
C GLY A 21 -8.51 -3.52 24.69
N GLY A 22 -7.71 -4.59 24.56
CA GLY A 22 -7.20 -5.08 23.29
C GLY A 22 -8.39 -5.47 22.41
N GLY A 23 -9.02 -4.47 21.82
CA GLY A 23 -9.80 -4.65 20.61
C GLY A 23 -8.79 -4.79 19.49
N SER A 24 -8.22 -5.99 19.35
CA SER A 24 -7.72 -6.46 18.08
C SER A 24 -8.88 -6.36 17.11
N GLY A 25 -9.04 -5.19 16.49
CA GLY A 25 -9.88 -5.01 15.33
C GLY A 25 -9.26 -5.89 14.27
N ILE A 26 -9.71 -7.14 14.22
CA ILE A 26 -9.52 -8.01 13.08
C ILE A 26 -10.24 -7.26 11.96
N TYR A 27 -9.50 -6.47 11.19
CA TYR A 27 -9.94 -6.05 9.88
C TYR A 27 -10.07 -7.35 9.08
N SER A 28 -11.27 -7.93 9.10
CA SER A 28 -11.63 -8.95 8.13
C SER A 28 -11.63 -8.23 6.79
N LEU A 29 -10.50 -8.28 6.08
CA LEU A 29 -10.46 -7.86 4.68
C LEU A 29 -11.56 -8.67 3.97
N PRO A 30 -12.50 -8.01 3.28
CA PRO A 30 -13.58 -8.72 2.63
C PRO A 30 -12.97 -9.69 1.62
N THR A 31 -13.34 -10.97 1.76
CA THR A 31 -13.13 -11.97 0.71
C THR A 31 -14.02 -11.58 -0.46
N GLY A 32 -13.54 -10.68 -1.32
CA GLY A 32 -14.24 -10.13 -2.47
C GLY A 32 -13.26 -9.73 -3.57
N GLU A 33 -13.72 -9.82 -4.80
CA GLU A 33 -12.97 -9.82 -6.07
C GLU A 33 -12.26 -8.49 -6.46
N ASP A 34 -12.15 -7.50 -5.58
CA ASP A 34 -11.67 -6.14 -5.93
C ASP A 34 -10.56 -5.65 -4.99
N PHE A 35 -9.44 -6.38 -5.00
CA PHE A 35 -8.19 -5.97 -4.38
C PHE A 35 -7.06 -5.96 -5.40
N SER A 36 -6.14 -5.00 -5.29
CA SER A 36 -4.98 -4.94 -6.18
C SER A 36 -3.76 -4.37 -5.46
N LEU A 37 -2.61 -5.04 -5.62
CA LEU A 37 -1.32 -4.43 -5.32
C LEU A 37 -0.89 -3.60 -6.52
N ARG A 38 -0.48 -2.35 -6.29
CA ARG A 38 -0.06 -1.40 -7.33
C ARG A 38 1.33 -0.88 -7.04
N LEU A 39 2.13 -0.73 -8.08
CA LEU A 39 3.34 0.08 -8.05
C LEU A 39 3.00 1.42 -8.66
N VAL A 40 3.28 2.51 -7.95
CA VAL A 40 3.04 3.87 -8.42
C VAL A 40 4.31 4.69 -8.42
N ARG A 41 4.40 5.66 -9.33
CA ARG A 41 5.53 6.60 -9.38
C ARG A 41 5.37 7.65 -8.27
N GLY A 42 6.34 7.75 -7.38
CA GLY A 42 6.29 8.64 -6.22
C GLY A 42 5.14 8.28 -5.28
N ALA A 43 4.41 9.28 -4.78
CA ALA A 43 3.32 9.10 -3.81
C ALA A 43 1.91 9.26 -4.41
N ASP A 44 1.78 9.45 -5.73
CA ASP A 44 0.47 9.61 -6.37
C ASP A 44 -0.16 8.24 -6.64
N PRO A 45 -1.26 7.87 -5.96
CA PRO A 45 -1.92 6.57 -6.15
C PRO A 45 -2.50 6.36 -7.55
N ASN A 46 -2.59 7.41 -8.37
CA ASN A 46 -3.08 7.34 -9.75
C ASN A 46 -1.96 7.15 -10.78
N ALA A 47 -0.69 7.35 -10.39
CA ALA A 47 0.47 7.20 -11.26
C ALA A 47 0.92 5.73 -11.37
N VAL A 48 0.00 4.84 -11.74
CA VAL A 48 0.21 3.37 -11.72
C VAL A 48 1.19 2.93 -12.82
N LEU A 49 2.28 2.30 -12.39
CA LEU A 49 3.31 1.67 -13.25
C LEU A 49 2.98 0.20 -13.53
N ALA A 50 2.52 -0.52 -12.51
CA ALA A 50 2.15 -1.94 -12.58
C ALA A 50 1.06 -2.27 -11.54
N SER A 51 0.34 -3.37 -11.75
CA SER A 51 -0.53 -3.95 -10.73
C SER A 51 -0.46 -5.48 -10.73
N SER A 52 -0.96 -6.11 -9.66
CA SER A 52 -1.13 -7.57 -9.58
C SER A 52 -1.97 -8.13 -10.72
N GLU A 53 -2.86 -7.33 -11.30
CA GLU A 53 -3.74 -7.70 -12.41
C GLU A 53 -3.14 -7.37 -13.79
N LYS A 54 -2.22 -6.39 -13.85
CA LYS A 54 -1.65 -5.87 -15.10
C LYS A 54 -0.15 -5.65 -14.96
N LYS A 55 0.61 -6.41 -15.76
CA LYS A 55 2.06 -6.24 -15.86
C LYS A 55 2.41 -4.83 -16.29
N GLY A 56 3.37 -4.23 -15.58
CA GLY A 56 3.91 -2.92 -15.87
C GLY A 56 5.22 -2.97 -16.64
N TYR A 57 5.64 -1.80 -17.10
CA TYR A 57 6.91 -1.61 -17.78
C TYR A 57 7.48 -0.23 -17.42
N ILE A 58 8.77 -0.20 -17.08
CA ILE A 58 9.52 1.02 -16.72
C ILE A 58 10.79 1.07 -17.56
N GLU A 59 11.02 2.22 -18.18
CA GLU A 59 12.29 2.56 -18.83
C GLU A 59 13.11 3.44 -17.91
N MET A 60 14.41 3.15 -17.82
CA MET A 60 15.37 3.95 -17.08
C MET A 60 16.67 4.08 -17.86
N SER A 61 17.38 5.19 -17.69
CA SER A 61 18.78 5.28 -18.11
C SER A 61 19.71 4.74 -17.03
N GLN A 62 20.86 4.20 -17.40
CA GLN A 62 21.91 3.83 -16.45
C GLN A 62 22.30 5.06 -15.59
N GLY A 63 22.31 4.87 -14.27
CA GLY A 63 22.54 5.92 -13.26
C GLY A 63 21.28 6.67 -12.83
N GLU A 64 20.14 6.47 -13.49
CA GLU A 64 18.87 7.05 -13.08
C GLU A 64 18.36 6.39 -11.79
N SER A 65 17.65 7.18 -10.97
CA SER A 65 16.90 6.68 -9.83
C SER A 65 15.43 7.07 -9.91
N LEU A 66 14.56 6.14 -9.55
CA LEU A 66 13.12 6.29 -9.56
C LEU A 66 12.54 5.95 -8.19
N ASN A 67 11.72 6.84 -7.64
CA ASN A 67 10.94 6.55 -6.44
C ASN A 67 9.65 5.81 -6.85
N VAL A 68 9.47 4.60 -6.35
CA VAL A 68 8.30 3.75 -6.55
C VAL A 68 7.69 3.40 -5.21
N THR A 69 6.40 3.68 -5.06
CA THR A 69 5.62 3.28 -3.87
C THR A 69 4.75 2.08 -4.20
N ALA A 70 4.73 1.10 -3.32
CA ALA A 70 3.77 0.01 -3.36
C ALA A 70 2.52 0.40 -2.57
N ILE A 71 1.34 0.18 -3.15
CA ILE A 71 0.06 0.50 -2.52
C ILE A 71 -0.87 -0.69 -2.70
N TYR A 72 -1.37 -1.23 -1.59
CA TYR A 72 -2.42 -2.24 -1.62
C TYR A 72 -3.77 -1.55 -1.51
N ARG A 73 -4.61 -1.69 -2.54
CA ARG A 73 -5.99 -1.19 -2.56
C ARG A 73 -6.93 -2.36 -2.31
N PHE A 74 -7.89 -2.17 -1.43
CA PHE A 74 -9.03 -3.07 -1.28
C PHE A 74 -10.30 -2.25 -1.12
N ARG A 75 -11.44 -2.84 -1.48
CA ARG A 75 -12.74 -2.20 -1.33
C ARG A 75 -13.42 -2.70 -0.06
N SER A 76 -13.81 -1.79 0.83
CA SER A 76 -14.61 -2.11 2.01
C SER A 76 -16.07 -1.70 1.81
N ALA A 77 -16.98 -2.47 2.40
CA ALA A 77 -18.38 -2.10 2.52
C ALA A 77 -18.61 -1.54 3.93
N ILE A 78 -19.00 -0.26 4.02
CA ILE A 78 -19.37 0.39 5.27
C ILE A 78 -20.85 0.77 5.17
N GLY A 79 -21.72 -0.11 5.70
CA GLY A 79 -23.16 -0.04 5.44
C GLY A 79 -23.47 -0.37 3.99
N ASP A 80 -24.36 0.40 3.35
CA ASP A 80 -24.74 0.23 1.94
C ASP A 80 -23.77 0.93 0.96
N LYS A 81 -22.61 1.39 1.43
CA LYS A 81 -21.64 2.13 0.63
C LYS A 81 -20.36 1.33 0.47
N GLU A 82 -19.83 1.34 -0.74
CA GLU A 82 -18.49 0.87 -1.05
C GLU A 82 -17.49 2.01 -0.96
N LYS A 83 -16.31 1.73 -0.39
CA LYS A 83 -15.21 2.67 -0.30
C LYS A 83 -13.89 1.98 -0.61
N ASP A 84 -13.05 2.66 -1.38
CA ASP A 84 -11.66 2.25 -1.57
C ASP A 84 -10.84 2.63 -0.33
N GLU A 85 -10.12 1.63 0.19
CA GLU A 85 -9.13 1.80 1.23
C GLU A 85 -7.75 1.42 0.69
N TYR A 86 -6.73 2.07 1.24
CA TYR A 86 -5.36 1.92 0.80
C TYR A 86 -4.49 1.62 2.02
N VAL A 87 -3.67 0.60 1.90
CA VAL A 87 -2.55 0.39 2.80
C VAL A 87 -1.37 1.15 2.22
N THR A 88 -0.76 1.99 3.04
CA THR A 88 0.41 2.81 2.68
C THR A 88 1.56 2.63 3.66
N ASP A 89 1.39 1.78 4.68
CA ASP A 89 2.44 1.41 5.61
C ASP A 89 3.51 0.60 4.86
N THR A 90 4.69 1.22 4.70
CA THR A 90 5.79 0.65 3.91
C THR A 90 6.33 -0.65 4.51
N SER A 91 6.11 -0.90 5.81
CA SER A 91 6.57 -2.12 6.49
C SER A 91 5.82 -3.39 6.07
N ALA A 92 4.64 -3.24 5.47
CA ALA A 92 3.84 -4.34 4.94
C ALA A 92 4.29 -4.82 3.55
N TYR A 93 5.29 -4.16 2.94
CA TYR A 93 5.78 -4.47 1.59
C TYR A 93 7.21 -4.99 1.62
N VAL A 94 7.41 -6.12 0.96
CA VAL A 94 8.74 -6.73 0.80
C VAL A 94 9.16 -6.58 -0.65
N TRP A 95 10.19 -5.78 -0.87
CA TRP A 95 10.88 -5.68 -2.15
C TRP A 95 11.80 -6.89 -2.29
N LEU A 96 11.60 -7.70 -3.33
CA LEU A 96 12.49 -8.82 -3.59
C LEU A 96 13.75 -8.31 -4.27
N GLU A 97 14.90 -8.81 -3.83
CA GLU A 97 16.17 -8.44 -4.41
C GLU A 97 16.22 -8.82 -5.90
N PRO A 98 16.76 -7.93 -6.75
CA PRO A 98 16.90 -8.20 -8.16
C PRO A 98 17.93 -9.31 -8.38
N VAL A 99 17.60 -10.25 -9.25
CA VAL A 99 18.41 -11.47 -9.48
C VAL A 99 19.76 -11.15 -10.15
N ASN A 100 19.87 -10.02 -10.83
CA ASN A 100 20.88 -9.81 -11.86
C ASN A 100 21.84 -8.63 -11.61
N ASP A 101 21.94 -8.08 -10.41
CA ASP A 101 22.81 -6.93 -10.05
C ASP A 101 22.70 -5.66 -10.94
N LYS A 102 21.67 -5.58 -11.79
CA LYS A 102 21.41 -4.46 -12.70
C LYS A 102 20.71 -3.29 -12.03
N VAL A 103 19.99 -3.55 -10.94
CA VAL A 103 19.30 -2.53 -10.16
C VAL A 103 19.64 -2.71 -8.68
N MET A 104 19.52 -1.62 -7.94
CA MET A 104 19.52 -1.60 -6.48
C MET A 104 18.17 -1.08 -6.01
N ILE A 105 17.63 -1.65 -4.94
CA ILE A 105 16.36 -1.23 -4.37
C ILE A 105 16.58 -0.90 -2.90
N GLU A 106 16.37 0.36 -2.55
CA GLU A 106 16.48 0.85 -1.17
C GLU A 106 15.20 1.61 -0.80
N ASN A 107 14.37 1.04 0.07
CA ASN A 107 13.13 1.66 0.55
C ASN A 107 12.22 2.20 -0.57
N GLY A 108 12.05 1.44 -1.66
CA GLY A 108 11.23 1.85 -2.82
C GLY A 108 11.94 2.80 -3.79
N VAL A 109 13.19 3.19 -3.54
CA VAL A 109 14.05 3.87 -4.52
C VAL A 109 14.75 2.81 -5.36
N ILE A 110 14.49 2.81 -6.65
CA ILE A 110 15.12 1.92 -7.62
C ILE A 110 16.22 2.70 -8.32
N THR A 111 17.45 2.21 -8.27
CA THR A 111 18.60 2.79 -8.96
C THR A 111 19.09 1.85 -10.05
N ALA A 112 19.19 2.35 -11.28
CA ALA A 112 19.67 1.59 -12.43
C ALA A 112 21.21 1.57 -12.46
N LEU A 113 21.81 0.40 -12.28
CA LEU A 113 23.27 0.22 -12.20
C LEU A 113 23.89 -0.20 -13.53
N LYS A 114 23.23 -1.11 -14.27
CA LYS A 114 23.76 -1.70 -15.51
C LYS A 114 22.65 -1.80 -16.57
N PRO A 115 22.98 -1.63 -17.87
CA PRO A 115 22.01 -1.76 -18.94
C PRO A 115 21.48 -3.19 -19.09
N GLY A 116 20.30 -3.31 -19.68
CA GLY A 116 19.62 -4.55 -19.98
C GLY A 116 18.24 -4.66 -19.34
N LEU A 117 17.66 -5.86 -19.44
CA LEU A 117 16.33 -6.14 -18.89
C LEU A 117 16.42 -6.70 -17.48
N ASP A 118 15.51 -6.27 -16.61
CA ASP A 118 15.31 -6.86 -15.28
C ASP A 118 13.82 -6.95 -14.92
N THR A 119 13.51 -7.57 -13.77
CA THR A 119 12.15 -7.64 -13.24
C THR A 119 12.13 -7.18 -11.79
N LEU A 120 11.26 -6.21 -11.52
CA LEU A 120 10.94 -5.76 -10.18
C LEU A 120 9.79 -6.58 -9.64
N LEU A 121 9.97 -7.10 -8.43
CA LEU A 121 8.96 -7.86 -7.72
C LEU A 121 8.75 -7.26 -6.33
N VAL A 122 7.49 -7.04 -5.97
CA VAL A 122 7.09 -6.59 -4.64
C VAL A 122 5.98 -7.48 -4.14
N ASN A 123 6.12 -7.94 -2.91
CA ASN A 123 5.08 -8.68 -2.23
C ASN A 123 4.41 -7.83 -1.15
N TYR A 124 3.09 -7.93 -1.06
CA TYR A 124 2.32 -7.47 0.09
C TYR A 124 1.84 -8.71 0.86
N VAL A 125 2.25 -8.82 2.12
CA VAL A 125 1.86 -9.92 3.00
C VAL A 125 1.19 -9.35 4.25
N ASP A 126 -0.06 -9.70 4.45
CA ASP A 126 -0.81 -9.49 5.68
C ASP A 126 -1.53 -10.79 6.04
N ASN A 127 -2.12 -10.87 7.22
CA ASN A 127 -2.82 -12.03 7.76
C ASN A 127 -3.88 -12.62 6.81
N ASN A 128 -4.37 -11.83 5.86
CA ASN A 128 -5.46 -12.19 4.96
C ASN A 128 -5.09 -12.10 3.46
N ALA A 129 -3.86 -11.70 3.11
CA ALA A 129 -3.48 -11.50 1.71
C ALA A 129 -1.98 -11.76 1.48
N ASP A 130 -1.67 -12.50 0.41
CA ASP A 130 -0.32 -12.69 -0.13
C ASP A 130 -0.39 -12.37 -1.63
N VAL A 131 0.02 -11.15 -1.99
CA VAL A 131 -0.16 -10.61 -3.34
C VAL A 131 1.15 -10.06 -3.85
N THR A 132 1.66 -10.65 -4.93
CA THR A 132 2.87 -10.19 -5.60
C THR A 132 2.54 -9.41 -6.87
N VAL A 133 3.23 -8.29 -7.09
CA VAL A 133 3.21 -7.53 -8.34
C VAL A 133 4.55 -7.68 -9.05
N SER A 134 4.49 -7.76 -10.39
CA SER A 134 5.67 -7.85 -11.25
C SER A 134 5.67 -6.72 -12.27
N CYS A 135 6.82 -6.07 -12.41
CA CYS A 135 7.05 -5.01 -13.39
C CYS A 135 8.35 -5.27 -14.14
N ARG A 136 8.31 -5.17 -15.48
CA ARG A 136 9.51 -5.29 -16.31
C ARG A 136 10.28 -3.97 -16.29
N LEU A 137 11.60 -4.04 -16.13
CA LEU A 137 12.50 -2.92 -16.29
C LEU A 137 13.34 -3.08 -17.55
N GLU A 138 13.53 -1.96 -18.24
CA GLU A 138 14.46 -1.83 -19.36
C GLU A 138 15.42 -0.67 -19.08
N ILE A 139 16.70 -0.99 -18.98
CA ILE A 139 17.75 -0.04 -18.65
C ILE A 139 18.60 0.21 -19.89
N THR A 140 18.65 1.46 -20.35
CA THR A 140 19.44 1.88 -21.50
C THR A 140 20.73 2.57 -21.07
N VAL A 141 21.71 2.62 -21.97
CA VAL A 141 22.94 3.39 -21.75
C VAL A 141 22.64 4.86 -22.06
N ASN A 142 23.11 5.77 -21.20
CA ASN A 142 23.09 7.21 -21.46
C ASN A 142 24.13 7.62 -22.52
#